data_AF-A0A3N7E008-F1
#
_entry.id   AF-A0A3N7E008-F1
#
_cell.length_a   1.000
_cell.length_b   1.000
_cell.length_c   1.000
_cell.angle_alpha   90.00
_cell.angle_beta   90.00
_cell.angle_gamma   90.00
#
_symmetry.space_group_name_H-M   'P 1'
#
loop_
_entity.id
_entity.type
_entity.pdbx_description
1 polymer ?
#
loop_
_entity_poly.entity_id
_entity_poly.type
_entity_poly.pdbx_seq_one_letter_code
_entity_poly.pdbx_strand_id
1 'polypeptide(L)'
;MAAQAATAEVGELRLERAEDGLYLSANLQFDLPELAEDALYKGIPMFFVADAQVLRDRWYWSDRLVAEATRYFRLSYQPLTRRWRLNISAVPFSNSGLGVVLGQGFDSYDDAMASVQRFSRWKIAERDVIEADAVHTVNFRFRLDMSQLPRPFQIGAVGRSGWNLLVSRSQRMAAEHAK
;
A
#
# COMPACT_ATOMS: atom_id res chain seq x y z
N MET A 1 -7.32 3.02 30.00
CA MET A 1 -6.13 3.27 29.16
C MET A 1 -6.60 3.40 27.73
N ALA A 2 -6.58 4.61 27.17
CA ALA A 2 -6.96 4.84 25.78
C ALA A 2 -5.79 4.40 24.89
N ALA A 3 -6.04 3.48 23.96
CA ALA A 3 -5.05 3.09 22.97
C ALA A 3 -4.85 4.27 22.01
N GLN A 4 -3.63 4.82 21.94
CA GLN A 4 -3.24 5.68 20.83
C GLN A 4 -3.35 4.85 19.55
N ALA A 5 -4.28 5.23 18.67
CA ALA A 5 -4.20 4.80 17.28
C ALA A 5 -2.88 5.35 16.72
N ALA A 6 -2.08 4.49 16.08
CA ALA A 6 -0.89 4.94 15.36
C ALA A 6 -1.33 6.05 14.39
N THR A 7 -0.76 7.25 14.52
CA THR A 7 -1.00 8.37 13.62
C THR A 7 -0.36 8.03 12.30
N ALA A 8 -1.17 7.46 11.41
CA ALA A 8 -0.73 6.97 10.12
C ALA A 8 -1.15 8.02 9.07
N GLU A 9 -0.20 8.84 8.62
CA GLU A 9 -0.45 9.93 7.68
C GLU A 9 0.24 9.65 6.35
N VAL A 10 -0.41 9.99 5.23
CA VAL A 10 0.24 10.02 3.93
C VAL A 10 0.91 11.38 3.78
N GLY A 11 2.24 11.43 3.65
CA GLY A 11 3.04 12.66 3.57
C GLY A 11 2.68 13.59 2.40
N GLU A 12 3.36 13.52 1.26
CA GLU A 12 2.95 14.19 0.01
C GLU A 12 2.58 13.09 -0.99
N LEU A 13 1.34 13.09 -1.48
CA LEU A 13 0.91 12.20 -2.57
C LEU A 13 0.95 13.00 -3.87
N ARG A 14 1.87 12.63 -4.75
CA ARG A 14 2.07 13.25 -6.06
C ARG A 14 1.55 12.35 -7.16
N LEU A 15 0.81 12.97 -8.07
CA LEU A 15 0.29 12.31 -9.26
C LEU A 15 0.91 12.95 -10.49
N GLU A 16 1.44 12.14 -11.39
CA GLU A 16 2.15 12.59 -12.58
C GLU A 16 1.58 11.85 -13.80
N ARG A 17 1.08 12.62 -14.77
CA ARG A 17 0.67 12.07 -16.07
C ARG A 17 1.92 12.00 -16.94
N ALA A 18 2.16 10.84 -17.53
CA ALA A 18 3.17 10.64 -18.57
C ALA A 18 2.51 10.16 -19.86
N GLU A 19 3.33 9.94 -20.89
CA GLU A 19 2.84 9.48 -22.20
C GLU A 19 2.15 8.12 -22.12
N ASP A 20 2.64 7.21 -21.27
CA ASP A 20 2.15 5.84 -21.19
C ASP A 20 1.16 5.59 -20.04
N GLY A 21 0.89 6.59 -19.18
CA GLY A 21 -0.11 6.43 -18.13
C GLY A 21 -0.01 7.42 -16.97
N LEU A 22 -0.72 7.09 -15.89
CA LEU A 22 -0.75 7.86 -14.65
C LEU A 22 0.13 7.20 -13.60
N TYR A 23 0.97 8.00 -12.95
CA TYR A 23 1.93 7.56 -11.95
C TYR A 23 1.64 8.19 -10.59
N LEU A 24 1.74 7.39 -9.54
CA LEU A 24 1.65 7.79 -8.14
C LEU A 24 3.03 7.71 -7.48
N SER A 25 3.39 8.78 -6.78
CA SER A 25 4.51 8.77 -5.83
C SER A 25 4.01 9.24 -4.48
N ALA A 26 4.39 8.53 -3.42
CA ALA A 26 4.00 8.84 -2.06
C ALA A 26 5.07 8.38 -1.07
N ASN A 27 5.19 9.09 0.04
CA ASN A 27 5.93 8.62 1.21
C ASN A 27 4.95 8.54 2.39
N LEU A 28 4.77 7.34 2.92
CA LEU A 28 3.88 7.10 4.05
C LEU A 28 4.64 7.38 5.36
N GLN A 29 3.96 7.95 6.35
CA GLN A 29 4.50 8.14 7.69
C GLN A 29 3.60 7.39 8.66
N PHE A 30 4.06 6.23 9.11
CA PHE A 30 3.35 5.43 10.10
C PHE A 30 4.34 4.58 10.88
N ASP A 31 4.00 4.29 12.12
CA ASP A 31 4.65 3.26 12.91
C ASP A 31 3.84 1.97 12.85
N LEU A 32 4.53 0.84 12.78
CA LEU A 32 3.87 -0.45 12.86
C LEU A 32 3.35 -0.65 14.28
N PRO A 33 2.13 -1.21 14.47
CA PRO A 33 1.67 -1.55 15.81
C PRO A 33 2.65 -2.51 16.51
N GLU A 34 2.91 -2.26 17.80
CA GLU A 34 3.88 -3.01 18.62
C GLU A 34 3.70 -4.54 18.50
N LEU A 35 2.45 -5.00 18.49
CA LEU A 35 2.14 -6.43 18.40
C LEU A 35 2.47 -7.05 17.02
N ALA A 36 2.36 -6.26 15.94
CA ALA A 36 2.75 -6.68 14.60
C ALA A 36 4.28 -6.67 14.44
N GLU A 37 4.96 -5.71 15.07
CA GLU A 37 6.42 -5.66 15.14
C GLU A 37 6.99 -6.85 15.94
N ASP A 38 6.44 -7.13 17.12
CA ASP A 38 6.79 -8.31 17.93
C ASP A 38 6.62 -9.62 17.15
N ALA A 39 5.55 -9.72 16.37
CA ALA A 39 5.28 -10.89 15.54
C ALA A 39 6.32 -11.04 14.43
N LEU A 40 6.77 -9.94 13.81
CA LEU A 40 7.87 -9.96 12.83
C LEU A 40 9.13 -10.54 13.47
N TYR A 41 9.53 -10.05 14.65
CA TYR A 41 10.71 -10.58 15.35
C TYR A 41 10.61 -12.07 15.72
N LYS A 42 9.39 -12.58 15.92
CA LYS A 42 9.09 -14.00 16.12
C LYS A 42 9.08 -14.83 14.82
N GLY A 43 9.42 -14.21 13.68
CA GLY A 43 9.49 -14.84 12.37
C GLY A 43 8.15 -14.94 11.64
N ILE A 44 7.11 -14.24 12.11
CA ILE A 44 5.79 -14.24 11.49
C ILE A 44 5.76 -13.14 10.43
N PRO A 45 5.56 -13.46 9.14
CA PRO A 45 5.57 -12.45 8.08
C PRO A 45 4.35 -11.53 8.18
N MET A 46 4.56 -10.23 7.98
CA MET A 46 3.49 -9.24 7.84
C MET A 46 3.20 -8.98 6.36
N PHE A 47 1.91 -8.88 6.05
CA PHE A 47 1.42 -8.63 4.70
C PHE A 47 0.78 -7.26 4.64
N PHE A 48 1.18 -6.44 3.67
CA PHE A 48 0.57 -5.15 3.44
C PHE A 48 -0.02 -5.08 2.03
N VAL A 49 -1.06 -4.30 1.87
CA VAL A 49 -1.73 -4.08 0.59
C VAL A 49 -1.85 -2.58 0.36
N ALA A 50 -1.32 -2.12 -0.77
CA ALA A 50 -1.53 -0.79 -1.30
C ALA A 50 -2.51 -0.87 -2.46
N ASP A 51 -3.63 -0.17 -2.35
CA ASP A 51 -4.67 -0.05 -3.39
C ASP A 51 -4.69 1.41 -3.87
N ALA A 52 -4.68 1.60 -5.19
CA ALA A 52 -4.89 2.89 -5.84
C ALA A 52 -6.06 2.78 -6.80
N GLN A 53 -7.13 3.52 -6.52
CA GLN A 53 -8.33 3.59 -7.34
C GLN A 53 -8.40 4.94 -8.02
N VAL A 54 -8.53 4.93 -9.35
CA VAL A 54 -8.70 6.14 -10.15
C VAL A 54 -10.18 6.27 -10.51
N LEU A 55 -10.81 7.33 -10.04
CA LEU A 55 -12.18 7.66 -10.32
C LEU A 55 -12.24 8.88 -11.22
N ARG A 56 -13.26 8.94 -12.08
CA ARG A 56 -13.58 10.12 -12.86
C ARG A 56 -14.83 10.80 -12.30
N ASP A 57 -14.73 12.10 -12.07
CA ASP A 57 -15.81 12.95 -11.56
C ASP A 57 -16.80 13.26 -12.71
N ARG A 58 -18.04 12.74 -12.63
CA ARG A 58 -19.12 12.96 -13.63
C ARG A 58 -20.37 13.53 -12.95
N TRP A 59 -20.84 14.70 -13.40
CA TRP A 59 -21.69 15.61 -12.61
C TRP A 59 -23.17 15.24 -12.40
N TYR A 60 -23.74 14.16 -12.95
CA TYR A 60 -25.14 13.80 -12.65
C TYR A 60 -25.44 12.34 -12.28
N TRP A 61 -24.46 11.43 -12.24
CA TRP A 61 -24.67 10.06 -11.74
C TRP A 61 -23.36 9.29 -11.54
N SER A 62 -22.90 9.22 -10.28
CA SER A 62 -21.83 8.37 -9.74
C SER A 62 -20.41 8.53 -10.30
N ASP A 63 -19.45 8.63 -9.38
CA ASP A 63 -18.03 8.44 -9.68
C ASP A 63 -17.80 7.09 -10.35
N ARG A 64 -17.17 7.09 -11.53
CA ARG A 64 -16.84 5.84 -12.24
C ARG A 64 -15.40 5.48 -11.96
N LEU A 65 -15.17 4.30 -11.39
CA LEU A 65 -13.85 3.68 -11.33
C LEU A 65 -13.37 3.41 -12.77
N VAL A 66 -12.28 4.07 -13.16
CA VAL A 66 -11.68 3.94 -14.50
C VAL A 66 -10.42 3.08 -14.50
N ALA A 67 -9.72 3.01 -13.36
CA ALA A 67 -8.57 2.12 -13.18
C ALA A 67 -8.41 1.74 -11.71
N GLU A 68 -7.85 0.55 -11.46
CA GLU A 68 -7.44 0.09 -10.15
C GLU A 68 -6.08 -0.59 -10.26
N ALA A 69 -5.18 -0.28 -9.33
CA ALA A 69 -3.89 -0.92 -9.21
C ALA A 69 -3.64 -1.32 -7.76
N THR A 70 -3.19 -2.56 -7.56
CA THR A 70 -2.87 -3.09 -6.24
C THR A 70 -1.41 -3.56 -6.18
N ARG A 71 -0.75 -3.31 -5.06
CA ARG A 71 0.57 -3.88 -4.72
C ARG A 71 0.50 -4.61 -3.39
N TYR A 72 1.06 -5.80 -3.37
CA TYR A 72 1.18 -6.65 -2.20
C TYR A 72 2.61 -6.61 -1.70
N PHE A 73 2.78 -6.46 -0.40
CA PHE A 73 4.06 -6.44 0.28
C PHE A 73 4.09 -7.57 1.31
N ARG A 74 5.22 -8.26 1.42
CA ARG A 74 5.47 -9.26 2.47
C ARG A 74 6.79 -8.93 3.14
N LEU A 75 6.70 -8.44 4.37
CA LEU A 75 7.85 -8.21 5.23
C LEU A 75 8.04 -9.42 6.15
N SER A 76 9.27 -9.86 6.33
CA SER A 76 9.63 -10.95 7.23
C SER A 76 11.00 -10.75 7.81
N TYR A 77 11.19 -11.17 9.05
CA TYR A 77 12.49 -11.23 9.70
C TYR A 77 12.96 -12.69 9.78
N GLN A 78 14.24 -12.91 9.49
CA GLN A 78 14.89 -14.22 9.55
C GLN A 78 15.78 -14.28 10.80
N PRO A 79 15.36 -14.91 11.91
CA PRO A 79 16.09 -14.83 13.18
C PRO A 79 17.49 -15.42 13.13
N LEU A 80 17.70 -16.45 12.29
CA LEU A 80 18.99 -17.13 12.15
C LEU A 80 20.04 -16.23 11.49
N THR A 81 19.66 -15.51 10.44
CA THR A 81 20.57 -14.60 9.70
C THR A 81 20.49 -13.17 10.21
N ARG A 82 19.51 -12.86 11.06
CA ARG A 82 19.16 -11.51 11.53
C ARG A 82 18.93 -10.53 10.38
N ARG A 83 18.32 -11.02 9.30
CA ARG A 83 18.04 -10.23 8.10
C ARG A 83 16.55 -10.00 7.93
N TRP A 84 16.21 -8.81 7.46
CA TRP A 84 14.89 -8.47 6.99
C TRP A 84 14.77 -8.82 5.51
N ARG A 85 13.60 -9.29 5.11
CA ARG A 85 13.26 -9.57 3.72
C ARG A 85 11.91 -8.95 3.39
N LEU A 86 11.92 -8.06 2.41
CA LEU A 86 10.73 -7.48 1.80
C LEU A 86 10.52 -8.14 0.44
N ASN A 87 9.30 -8.58 0.17
CA ASN A 87 8.90 -9.01 -1.16
C ASN A 87 7.74 -8.12 -1.63
N ILE A 88 7.77 -7.70 -2.89
CA ILE A 88 6.75 -6.86 -3.51
C ILE A 88 6.19 -7.58 -4.74
N SER A 89 4.87 -7.61 -4.89
CA SER A 89 4.21 -8.20 -6.06
C SER A 89 2.97 -7.41 -6.49
N ALA A 90 2.61 -7.54 -7.77
CA ALA A 90 1.35 -7.01 -8.30
C ALA A 90 0.16 -7.97 -8.07
N VAL A 91 0.43 -9.22 -7.66
CA VAL A 91 -0.59 -10.23 -7.36
C VAL A 91 -0.48 -10.69 -5.89
N PRO A 92 -1.56 -11.23 -5.29
CA PRO A 92 -1.49 -11.78 -3.95
C PRO A 92 -0.41 -12.85 -3.82
N PHE A 93 0.26 -12.91 -2.67
CA PHE A 93 1.22 -13.97 -2.35
C PHE A 93 0.47 -15.30 -2.16
N SER A 94 0.24 -16.01 -3.26
CA SER A 94 -0.29 -17.38 -3.22
C SER A 94 0.83 -18.39 -3.39
N ASN A 95 0.61 -19.62 -2.91
CA ASN A 95 1.57 -20.72 -3.02
C ASN A 95 1.84 -21.17 -4.47
N SER A 96 1.16 -20.63 -5.48
CA SER A 96 1.35 -21.03 -6.88
C SER A 96 2.59 -20.42 -7.54
N GLY A 97 3.18 -19.36 -6.96
CA GLY A 97 4.44 -18.77 -7.43
C GLY A 97 4.39 -18.11 -8.82
N LEU A 98 3.21 -17.95 -9.43
CA LEU A 98 3.04 -17.44 -10.80
C LEU A 98 3.18 -15.90 -10.94
N GLY A 99 3.54 -15.21 -9.86
CA GLY A 99 3.73 -13.75 -9.86
C GLY A 99 5.20 -13.36 -9.91
N VAL A 100 5.51 -12.28 -10.63
CA VAL A 100 6.81 -11.62 -10.47
C VAL A 100 6.87 -11.04 -9.05
N VAL A 101 7.87 -11.46 -8.30
CA VAL A 101 8.13 -11.03 -6.93
C VAL A 101 9.48 -10.34 -6.90
N LEU A 102 9.48 -9.05 -6.58
CA LEU A 102 10.71 -8.31 -6.33
C LEU A 102 11.09 -8.48 -4.85
N GLY A 103 12.13 -9.27 -4.59
CA GLY A 103 12.66 -9.48 -3.25
C GLY A 103 13.85 -8.56 -2.96
N GLN A 104 13.84 -7.87 -1.82
CA GLN A 104 14.96 -7.10 -1.29
C GLN A 104 15.26 -7.52 0.15
N GLY A 105 16.54 -7.50 0.52
CA GLY A 105 17.00 -7.82 1.87
C GLY A 105 17.58 -6.59 2.55
N PHE A 106 17.36 -6.47 3.86
CA PHE A 106 17.86 -5.35 4.67
C PHE A 106 18.49 -5.87 5.96
N ASP A 107 19.42 -5.11 6.50
CA ASP A 107 20.08 -5.42 7.77
C ASP A 107 19.39 -4.71 8.95
N SER A 108 18.67 -3.61 8.71
CA SER A 108 17.89 -2.86 9.71
C SER A 108 16.37 -2.94 9.47
N TYR A 109 15.61 -2.87 10.57
CA TYR A 109 14.16 -2.71 10.53
C TYR A 109 13.77 -1.39 9.87
N ASP A 110 14.46 -0.30 10.23
CA ASP A 110 14.18 1.04 9.72
C ASP A 110 14.36 1.11 8.20
N ASP A 111 15.39 0.47 7.65
CA ASP A 111 15.64 0.43 6.20
C ASP A 111 14.55 -0.36 5.46
N ALA A 112 14.13 -1.48 6.05
CA ALA A 112 13.03 -2.29 5.51
C ALA A 112 11.71 -1.51 5.55
N MET A 113 11.45 -0.80 6.64
CA MET A 113 10.22 -0.03 6.81
C MET A 113 10.19 1.21 5.91
N ALA A 114 11.31 1.92 5.76
CA ALA A 114 11.45 3.00 4.79
C ALA A 114 11.16 2.53 3.37
N SER A 115 11.54 1.29 3.03
CA SER A 115 11.23 0.69 1.72
C SER A 115 9.75 0.31 1.58
N VAL A 116 9.07 -0.11 2.65
CA VAL A 116 7.62 -0.36 2.67
C VAL A 116 6.82 0.95 2.53
N GLN A 117 7.29 2.02 3.17
CA GLN A 117 6.64 3.33 3.20
C GLN A 117 6.80 4.12 1.90
N ARG A 118 7.75 3.75 1.04
CA ARG A 118 8.11 4.53 -0.16
C ARG A 118 7.47 3.97 -1.43
N PHE A 119 6.65 4.80 -2.06
CA PHE A 119 6.08 4.56 -3.39
C PHE A 119 6.72 5.53 -4.38
N SER A 120 7.50 5.02 -5.33
CA SER A 120 8.17 5.83 -6.36
C SER A 120 7.71 5.42 -7.76
N ARG A 121 7.20 6.40 -8.53
CA ARG A 121 6.67 6.22 -9.91
C ARG A 121 5.88 4.91 -10.08
N TRP A 122 4.89 4.68 -9.22
CA TRP A 122 3.99 3.56 -9.37
C TRP A 122 2.96 3.87 -10.46
N LYS A 123 3.01 3.17 -11.60
CA LYS A 123 1.95 3.24 -12.61
C LYS A 123 0.64 2.68 -12.05
N ILE A 124 -0.40 3.51 -12.00
CA ILE A 124 -1.73 3.19 -11.43
C ILE A 124 -2.85 3.17 -12.47
N ALA A 125 -2.60 3.70 -13.67
CA ALA A 125 -3.52 3.60 -14.80
C ALA A 125 -2.75 3.70 -16.12
N GLU A 126 -3.27 3.04 -17.15
CA GLU A 126 -2.81 3.19 -18.54
C GLU A 126 -3.26 4.52 -19.14
N ARG A 127 -2.59 4.99 -20.19
CA ARG A 127 -2.95 6.25 -20.85
C ARG A 127 -4.37 6.24 -21.41
N ASP A 128 -4.79 5.12 -22.01
CA ASP A 128 -6.05 5.00 -22.76
C ASP A 128 -7.32 5.17 -21.88
N VAL A 129 -7.19 4.90 -20.58
CA VAL A 129 -8.31 5.01 -19.63
C VAL A 129 -8.34 6.37 -18.91
N ILE A 130 -7.32 7.20 -19.12
CA ILE A 130 -7.13 8.51 -18.49
C ILE A 130 -7.49 9.62 -19.47
N GLU A 131 -8.69 10.19 -19.30
CA GLU A 131 -9.15 11.30 -20.14
C GLU A 131 -8.44 12.61 -19.73
N ALA A 132 -7.99 13.40 -20.72
CA ALA A 132 -7.29 14.66 -20.44
C ALA A 132 -8.25 15.77 -19.99
N ASP A 133 -9.45 15.82 -20.57
CA ASP A 133 -10.46 16.84 -20.33
C ASP A 133 -11.38 16.53 -19.13
N ALA A 134 -11.06 15.49 -18.36
CA ALA A 134 -11.85 15.08 -17.21
C ALA A 134 -11.04 15.22 -15.91
N VAL A 135 -11.74 15.64 -14.86
CA VAL A 135 -11.21 15.64 -13.51
C VAL A 135 -11.19 14.21 -12.98
N HIS A 136 -10.03 13.81 -12.46
CA HIS A 136 -9.84 12.49 -11.86
C HIS A 136 -9.56 12.63 -10.37
N THR A 137 -10.07 11.70 -9.58
CA THR A 137 -9.76 11.56 -8.16
C THR A 137 -9.06 10.24 -7.97
N VAL A 138 -7.87 10.26 -7.37
CA VAL A 138 -7.15 9.04 -6.98
C VAL A 138 -7.33 8.82 -5.50
N ASN A 139 -7.92 7.68 -5.15
CA ASN A 139 -8.02 7.19 -3.79
C ASN A 139 -6.90 6.17 -3.55
N PHE A 140 -5.95 6.54 -2.69
CA PHE A 140 -4.88 5.67 -2.25
C PHE A 140 -5.19 5.11 -0.86
N ARG A 141 -5.00 3.81 -0.67
CA ARG A 141 -5.17 3.13 0.61
C ARG A 141 -4.03 2.15 0.83
N PHE A 142 -3.41 2.20 1.99
CA PHE A 142 -2.39 1.26 2.44
C PHE A 142 -2.84 0.64 3.76
N ARG A 143 -2.78 -0.69 3.86
CA ARG A 143 -3.27 -1.41 5.05
C ARG A 143 -2.43 -2.63 5.37
N LEU A 144 -2.42 -3.00 6.65
CA LEU A 144 -2.00 -4.33 7.07
C LEU A 144 -3.11 -5.34 6.75
N ASP A 145 -2.78 -6.40 6.00
CA ASP A 145 -3.72 -7.44 5.59
C ASP A 145 -3.62 -8.67 6.49
N MET A 146 -4.51 -8.71 7.48
CA MET A 146 -4.56 -9.80 8.46
C MET A 146 -5.15 -11.10 7.92
N SER A 147 -5.85 -11.05 6.78
CA SER A 147 -6.51 -12.22 6.19
C SER A 147 -5.51 -13.33 5.80
N GLN A 148 -4.24 -12.95 5.57
CA GLN A 148 -3.16 -13.85 5.19
C GLN A 148 -2.33 -14.37 6.38
N LEU A 149 -2.62 -13.92 7.60
CA LEU A 149 -1.95 -14.43 8.81
C LEU A 149 -2.49 -15.83 9.17
N PRO A 150 -1.68 -16.71 9.81
CA PRO A 150 -2.16 -18.00 10.28
C PRO A 150 -3.39 -17.87 11.21
N ARG A 151 -4.35 -18.79 11.10
CA ARG A 151 -5.63 -18.75 11.87
C ARG A 151 -5.49 -18.47 13.37
N PRO A 152 -4.48 -18.99 14.11
CA PRO A 152 -4.30 -18.65 15.52
C PRO A 152 -4.12 -17.16 15.78
N PHE A 153 -3.44 -16.43 14.90
CA PHE A 153 -3.24 -14.98 15.00
C PHE A 153 -4.47 -14.19 14.57
N GLN A 154 -5.31 -14.75 13.69
CA GLN A 154 -6.58 -14.14 13.30
C GLN A 154 -7.55 -14.05 14.49
N ILE A 155 -7.55 -15.03 15.39
CA ILE A 155 -8.45 -15.06 16.57
C ILE A 155 -8.03 -14.02 17.62
N GLY A 156 -6.73 -13.82 17.83
CA GLY A 156 -6.20 -12.80 18.75
C GLY A 156 -6.37 -11.35 18.29
N ALA A 157 -6.73 -11.15 17.01
CA ALA A 157 -6.94 -9.86 16.37
C ALA A 157 -8.38 -9.34 16.46
N VAL A 158 -9.37 -10.23 16.67
CA VAL A 158 -10.77 -9.85 16.78
C VAL A 158 -10.98 -9.11 18.10
N GLY A 159 -11.11 -7.79 18.03
CA GLY A 159 -11.38 -6.91 19.18
C GLY A 159 -10.18 -6.20 19.80
N ARG A 160 -8.97 -6.30 19.22
CA ARG A 160 -7.78 -5.56 19.68
C ARG A 160 -7.30 -4.58 18.60
N SER A 161 -7.21 -3.30 18.94
CA SER A 161 -6.64 -2.22 18.10
C SER A 161 -5.15 -2.42 17.75
N GLY A 162 -4.46 -3.37 18.39
CA GLY A 162 -3.02 -3.61 18.23
C GLY A 162 -2.57 -4.21 16.90
N TRP A 163 -3.47 -4.38 15.93
CA TRP A 163 -3.12 -4.84 14.57
C TRP A 163 -3.70 -3.96 13.46
N ASN A 164 -4.38 -2.87 13.82
CA ASN A 164 -5.00 -2.02 12.82
C ASN A 164 -3.97 -1.01 12.30
N LEU A 165 -3.60 -1.16 11.04
CA LEU A 165 -2.87 -0.13 10.29
C LEU A 165 -3.66 0.15 9.02
N LEU A 166 -4.16 1.38 8.91
CA LEU A 166 -4.83 1.89 7.74
C LEU A 166 -4.36 3.32 7.51
N VAL A 167 -3.82 3.53 6.32
CA VAL A 167 -3.41 4.83 5.80
C VAL A 167 -4.24 5.07 4.54
N SER A 168 -4.93 6.20 4.45
CA SER A 168 -5.70 6.52 3.25
C SER A 168 -5.56 7.99 2.88
N ARG A 169 -5.47 8.27 1.58
CA ARG A 169 -5.47 9.63 1.07
C ARG A 169 -6.14 9.70 -0.30
N SER A 170 -6.94 10.73 -0.47
CA SER A 170 -7.54 11.08 -1.76
C SER A 170 -6.85 12.30 -2.33
N GLN A 171 -6.51 12.26 -3.62
CA GLN A 171 -5.91 13.39 -4.34
C GLN A 171 -6.68 13.62 -5.63
N ARG A 172 -7.20 14.84 -5.79
CA ARG A 172 -7.86 15.29 -7.02
C ARG A 172 -6.82 15.81 -8.00
N MET A 173 -6.97 15.46 -9.27
CA MET A 173 -6.21 15.98 -10.40
C MET A 173 -7.13 16.76 -11.31
N ALA A 174 -6.76 18.01 -11.58
CA ALA A 174 -7.48 18.83 -12.54
C ALA A 174 -7.43 18.22 -13.96
N ALA A 175 -8.43 18.58 -14.77
CA ALA A 175 -8.36 18.40 -16.20
C ALA A 175 -7.21 19.24 -16.77
N GLU A 176 -6.53 18.73 -17.78
CA GLU A 176 -5.50 19.48 -18.48
C GLU A 176 -6.20 20.42 -19.46
N HIS A 177 -6.28 21.72 -19.13
CA HIS A 177 -6.71 22.72 -20.10
C HIS A 177 -5.60 22.86 -21.14
N ALA A 178 -5.82 22.31 -22.33
CA ALA A 178 -5.00 22.60 -23.49
C ALA A 178 -4.99 24.12 -23.71
N LYS A 179 -3.80 24.71 -23.72
CA LYS A 179 -3.59 26.12 -24.08
C LYS A 179 -3.29 26.24 -25.56
#